data_AF-A0A835EAT1-F1
#
_entry.id   AF-A0A835EAT1-F1
#
_cell.length_a   1.000
_cell.length_b   1.000
_cell.length_c   1.000
_cell.angle_alpha   90.00
_cell.angle_beta   90.00
_cell.angle_gamma   90.00
#
_symmetry.space_group_name_H-M   'P 1'
#
loop_
_entity.id
_entity.type
_entity.pdbx_description
1 polymer ?
#
loop_
_entity_poly.entity_id
_entity_poly.type
_entity_poly.pdbx_seq_one_letter_code
_entity_poly.pdbx_strand_id
1 'polypeptide(L)'
;MAAAATAIAILLCALLFAGTHQTLAEPTEVVTTSEVPSVLPACKTVGGGSVFFDVQFCVEALGSDDRSADAGMNYGAYSAIAADLLTANATSTAAKIDALLLRRGRGGTARCLRSCQGLYGGVVRRQPGCAAAVRGRRDGEATSCLERAASAAMECEDGFGKSKVASPVTMENDDAFKLAKLAVALLTMAH
;
A
#
# COMPACT_ATOMS: atom_id res chain seq x y z
N MET A 1 51.01 25.76 36.71
CA MET A 1 50.42 27.11 36.89
C MET A 1 48.91 26.93 36.80
N ALA A 2 48.26 26.73 37.94
CA ALA A 2 47.57 27.74 38.74
C ALA A 2 46.13 27.97 38.26
N ALA A 3 45.19 27.63 39.15
CA ALA A 3 43.74 27.74 39.01
C ALA A 3 43.20 29.05 39.62
N ALA A 4 41.99 29.46 39.22
CA ALA A 4 40.97 30.23 39.99
C ALA A 4 39.73 30.41 39.07
N ALA A 5 38.47 30.03 39.37
CA ALA A 5 37.54 30.40 40.46
C ALA A 5 37.31 31.94 40.51
N THR A 6 36.12 32.57 40.62
CA THR A 6 34.72 32.20 40.95
C THR A 6 33.82 33.48 40.88
N ALA A 7 32.48 33.28 40.82
CA ALA A 7 31.35 34.06 41.42
C ALA A 7 30.92 35.45 40.85
N ILE A 8 29.68 35.62 40.33
CA ILE A 8 28.34 35.91 40.93
C ILE A 8 28.11 37.38 41.41
N ALA A 9 27.13 38.06 40.79
CA ALA A 9 26.28 39.13 41.38
C ALA A 9 24.99 39.26 40.53
N ILE A 10 23.91 38.56 40.88
CA ILE A 10 22.73 39.03 41.64
C ILE A 10 22.18 40.38 41.12
N LEU A 11 21.10 40.32 40.31
CA LEU A 11 20.13 41.41 40.22
C LEU A 11 18.74 40.86 40.57
N LEU A 12 18.31 41.22 41.78
CA LEU A 12 16.98 40.99 42.33
C LEU A 12 15.97 41.92 41.65
N CYS A 13 15.01 41.37 40.91
CA CYS A 13 13.74 42.04 40.65
C CYS A 13 12.61 41.18 41.23
N ALA A 14 12.35 41.38 42.52
CA ALA A 14 11.09 40.99 43.13
C ALA A 14 10.04 42.04 42.76
N LEU A 15 9.10 41.69 41.89
CA LEU A 15 7.83 42.39 41.78
C LEU A 15 6.70 41.41 42.11
N LEU A 16 6.00 41.77 43.17
CA LEU A 16 4.88 41.09 43.78
C LEU A 16 3.67 41.16 42.84
N PHE A 17 3.19 40.00 42.38
CA PHE A 17 1.79 39.84 42.00
C PHE A 17 1.13 38.90 43.00
N ALA A 18 0.35 39.50 43.88
CA ALA A 18 -0.67 38.81 44.66
C ALA A 18 -1.87 38.52 43.74
N GLY A 19 -2.41 37.30 43.79
CA GLY A 19 -3.77 37.01 43.31
C GLY A 19 -3.94 35.79 42.40
N THR A 20 -4.27 34.66 43.03
CA THR A 20 -5.30 33.67 42.62
C THR A 20 -5.27 33.08 41.20
N HIS A 21 -4.87 31.80 41.07
CA HIS A 21 -5.77 30.66 40.82
C HIS A 21 -4.93 29.41 40.50
N GLN A 22 -5.08 28.36 41.32
CA GLN A 22 -4.65 27.01 40.97
C GLN A 22 -5.57 26.49 39.87
N THR A 23 -5.04 26.22 38.69
CA THR A 23 -5.69 25.34 37.71
C THR A 23 -4.91 24.04 37.71
N LEU A 24 -5.57 23.00 38.24
CA LEU A 24 -5.14 21.61 38.16
C LEU A 24 -4.96 21.27 36.68
N ALA A 25 -3.74 20.88 36.30
CA ALA A 25 -3.49 20.31 34.98
C ALA A 25 -4.31 19.03 34.86
N GLU A 26 -5.34 19.04 34.02
CA GLU A 26 -5.98 17.81 33.57
C GLU A 26 -4.96 17.05 32.70
N PRO A 27 -4.85 15.71 32.85
CA PRO A 27 -4.09 14.92 31.90
C PRO A 27 -4.78 15.06 30.55
N THR A 28 -4.08 15.64 29.59
CA THR A 28 -4.48 15.65 28.18
C THR A 28 -4.69 14.20 27.75
N GLU A 29 -5.93 13.72 27.76
CA GLU A 29 -6.30 12.53 27.02
C GLU A 29 -6.03 12.87 25.56
N VAL A 30 -5.01 12.22 24.99
CA VAL A 30 -4.89 12.11 23.54
C VAL A 30 -6.09 11.29 23.09
N VAL A 31 -7.19 11.97 22.79
CA VAL A 31 -8.29 11.37 22.04
C VAL A 31 -7.72 11.09 20.66
N THR A 32 -7.20 9.88 20.46
CA THR A 32 -7.12 9.30 19.12
C THR A 32 -8.56 9.10 18.68
N THR A 33 -9.16 10.15 18.11
CA THR A 33 -10.35 10.00 17.29
C THR A 33 -9.95 9.00 16.23
N SER A 34 -10.53 7.80 16.29
CA SER A 34 -10.48 6.86 15.18
C SER A 34 -11.25 7.53 14.05
N GLU A 35 -10.56 8.41 13.31
CA GLU A 35 -11.10 9.04 12.13
C GLU A 35 -11.41 7.89 11.17
N VAL A 36 -12.70 7.75 10.88
CA VAL A 36 -13.16 6.72 9.95
C VAL A 36 -12.45 6.97 8.62
N PRO A 37 -11.68 6.00 8.09
CA PRO A 37 -10.95 6.22 6.85
C PRO A 37 -11.88 6.69 5.73
N SER A 38 -11.50 7.73 4.98
CA SER A 38 -12.31 8.29 3.89
C SER A 38 -12.72 7.25 2.85
N VAL A 39 -11.90 6.22 2.67
CA VAL A 39 -12.09 5.09 1.76
C VAL A 39 -13.13 4.07 2.25
N LEU A 40 -13.48 4.07 3.54
CA LEU A 40 -14.29 3.01 4.15
C LEU A 40 -15.66 2.81 3.47
N PRO A 41 -16.42 3.86 3.12
CA PRO A 41 -17.69 3.68 2.43
C PRO A 41 -17.53 2.95 1.08
N ALA A 42 -16.56 3.37 0.26
CA ALA A 42 -16.28 2.71 -1.02
C ALA A 42 -15.81 1.27 -0.81
N CYS A 43 -14.93 1.03 0.18
CA CYS A 43 -14.43 -0.31 0.50
C CYS A 43 -15.50 -1.25 1.04
N LYS A 44 -16.50 -0.77 1.79
CA LYS A 44 -17.66 -1.58 2.16
C LYS A 44 -18.46 -2.01 0.93
N THR A 45 -18.62 -1.11 -0.04
CA THR A 45 -19.35 -1.42 -1.28
C THR A 45 -18.65 -2.48 -2.13
N VAL A 46 -17.34 -2.35 -2.38
CA VAL A 46 -16.63 -3.31 -3.24
C VAL A 46 -16.10 -4.54 -2.51
N GLY A 47 -15.76 -4.41 -1.22
CA GLY A 47 -15.18 -5.49 -0.41
C GLY A 47 -16.21 -6.32 0.35
N GLY A 48 -17.40 -5.77 0.66
CA GLY A 48 -18.40 -6.46 1.48
C GLY A 48 -19.01 -7.72 0.85
N GLY A 49 -18.92 -7.86 -0.48
CA GLY A 49 -19.40 -9.04 -1.22
C GLY A 49 -18.35 -9.67 -2.15
N SER A 50 -17.10 -9.22 -2.07
CA SER A 50 -16.02 -9.75 -2.90
C SER A 50 -15.55 -11.11 -2.37
N VAL A 51 -15.30 -12.05 -3.27
CA VAL A 51 -14.68 -13.34 -2.95
C VAL A 51 -13.15 -13.29 -3.05
N PHE A 52 -12.58 -12.16 -3.44
CA PHE A 52 -11.16 -12.01 -3.74
C PHE A 52 -10.39 -11.23 -2.69
N PHE A 53 -11.01 -10.21 -2.10
CA PHE A 53 -10.43 -9.34 -1.09
C PHE A 53 -11.54 -8.90 -0.14
N ASP A 54 -11.19 -8.58 1.11
CA ASP A 54 -12.15 -8.08 2.09
C ASP A 54 -12.09 -6.55 2.21
N VAL A 55 -12.97 -6.01 3.06
CA VAL A 55 -13.02 -4.57 3.35
C VAL A 55 -11.70 -4.09 3.95
N GLN A 56 -11.04 -4.90 4.77
CA GLN A 56 -9.80 -4.52 5.45
C GLN A 56 -8.67 -4.31 4.45
N PHE A 57 -8.46 -5.27 3.54
CA PHE A 57 -7.48 -5.15 2.47
C PHE A 57 -7.72 -3.91 1.62
N CYS A 58 -8.98 -3.63 1.27
CA CYS A 58 -9.32 -2.42 0.51
C CYS A 58 -8.94 -1.13 1.26
N VAL A 59 -9.27 -1.05 2.56
CA VAL A 59 -8.98 0.12 3.38
C VAL A 59 -7.47 0.32 3.54
N GLU A 60 -6.72 -0.75 3.80
CA GLU A 60 -5.27 -0.71 3.94
C GLU A 60 -4.59 -0.34 2.62
N ALA A 61 -5.00 -0.97 1.52
CA ALA A 61 -4.42 -0.71 0.20
C ALA A 61 -4.67 0.74 -0.23
N LEU A 62 -5.92 1.21 -0.27
CA LEU A 62 -6.22 2.56 -0.70
C LEU A 62 -5.75 3.61 0.33
N GLY A 63 -5.83 3.31 1.62
CA GLY A 63 -5.34 4.18 2.68
C GLY A 63 -3.82 4.35 2.73
N SER A 64 -3.06 3.49 2.03
CA SER A 64 -1.61 3.65 1.88
C SER A 64 -1.20 4.75 0.89
N ASP A 65 -2.17 5.33 0.16
CA ASP A 65 -1.93 6.37 -0.84
C ASP A 65 -2.70 7.64 -0.48
N ASP A 66 -1.98 8.74 -0.26
CA ASP A 66 -2.56 10.02 0.16
C ASP A 66 -3.59 10.58 -0.83
N ARG A 67 -3.54 10.17 -2.11
CA ARG A 67 -4.54 10.57 -3.13
C ARG A 67 -5.94 10.08 -2.80
N SER A 68 -6.07 9.10 -1.90
CA SER A 68 -7.35 8.58 -1.42
C SER A 68 -8.06 9.50 -0.43
N ALA A 69 -7.36 10.45 0.20
CA ALA A 69 -7.96 11.34 1.21
C ALA A 69 -9.10 12.18 0.61
N ASP A 70 -8.90 12.71 -0.61
CA ASP A 70 -9.82 13.64 -1.26
C ASP A 70 -10.73 13.00 -2.33
N ALA A 71 -10.59 11.69 -2.56
CA ALA A 71 -11.30 11.00 -3.64
C ALA A 71 -12.82 10.84 -3.38
N GLY A 72 -13.28 10.93 -2.12
CA GLY A 72 -14.69 10.82 -1.75
C GLY A 72 -15.31 9.51 -2.25
N MET A 73 -16.35 9.60 -3.09
CA MET A 73 -17.00 8.44 -3.75
C MET A 73 -16.56 8.27 -5.22
N ASN A 74 -15.43 8.85 -5.62
CA ASN A 74 -14.91 8.71 -6.98
C ASN A 74 -14.24 7.34 -7.16
N TYR A 75 -15.04 6.33 -7.47
CA TYR A 75 -14.57 4.97 -7.72
C TYR A 75 -13.56 4.88 -8.86
N GLY A 76 -13.64 5.77 -9.87
CA GLY A 76 -12.65 5.84 -10.94
C GLY A 76 -11.28 6.27 -10.44
N ALA A 77 -11.23 7.24 -9.51
CA ALA A 77 -9.99 7.65 -8.86
C ALA A 77 -9.40 6.51 -8.02
N TYR A 78 -10.21 5.83 -7.22
CA TYR A 78 -9.74 4.67 -6.45
C TYR A 78 -9.27 3.52 -7.34
N SER A 79 -9.93 3.26 -8.47
CA SER A 79 -9.47 2.25 -9.44
C SER A 79 -8.10 2.60 -10.01
N ALA A 80 -7.87 3.88 -10.34
CA ALA A 80 -6.56 4.34 -10.79
C ALA A 80 -5.48 4.21 -9.70
N ILE A 81 -5.80 4.53 -8.45
CA ILE A 81 -4.90 4.36 -7.31
C ILE A 81 -4.55 2.87 -7.12
N ALA A 82 -5.54 1.98 -7.11
CA ALA A 82 -5.31 0.54 -7.00
C ALA A 82 -4.45 -0.02 -8.16
N ALA A 83 -4.65 0.48 -9.39
CA ALA A 83 -3.81 0.12 -10.54
C ALA A 83 -2.35 0.62 -10.41
N ASP A 84 -2.15 1.80 -9.83
CA ASP A 84 -0.81 2.32 -9.55
C ASP A 84 -0.12 1.51 -8.43
N LEU A 85 -0.84 1.15 -7.37
CA LEU A 85 -0.37 0.27 -6.30
C LEU A 85 0.03 -1.12 -6.84
N LEU A 86 -0.79 -1.69 -7.73
CA LEU A 86 -0.46 -2.92 -8.44
C LEU A 86 0.84 -2.78 -9.25
N THR A 87 1.06 -1.62 -9.87
CA THR A 87 2.29 -1.35 -10.63
C THR A 87 3.51 -1.28 -9.71
N ALA A 88 3.38 -0.61 -8.58
CA ALA A 88 4.43 -0.54 -7.56
C ALA A 88 4.77 -1.92 -7.00
N ASN A 89 3.74 -2.69 -6.60
CA ASN A 89 3.92 -4.07 -6.14
C ASN A 89 4.60 -4.92 -7.22
N ALA A 90 4.09 -4.96 -8.45
CA ALA A 90 4.66 -5.77 -9.52
C ALA A 90 6.13 -5.43 -9.82
N THR A 91 6.48 -4.14 -9.79
CA THR A 91 7.85 -3.66 -10.00
C THR A 91 8.77 -4.09 -8.85
N SER A 92 8.32 -3.92 -7.60
CA SER A 92 9.06 -4.36 -6.41
C SER A 92 9.27 -5.88 -6.41
N THR A 93 8.24 -6.63 -6.76
CA THR A 93 8.28 -8.10 -6.82
C THR A 93 9.24 -8.59 -7.89
N ALA A 94 9.24 -7.97 -9.08
CA ALA A 94 10.21 -8.27 -10.12
C ALA A 94 11.65 -8.04 -9.64
N ALA A 95 11.91 -6.93 -8.96
CA ALA A 95 13.23 -6.62 -8.40
C ALA A 95 13.63 -7.62 -7.28
N LYS A 96 12.69 -7.99 -6.41
CA LYS A 96 12.89 -9.02 -5.38
C LYS A 96 13.25 -10.37 -5.99
N ILE A 97 12.55 -10.76 -7.06
CA ILE A 97 12.83 -12.01 -7.79
C ILE A 97 14.24 -11.98 -8.40
N ASP A 98 14.65 -10.87 -9.03
CA ASP A 98 16.01 -10.73 -9.55
C ASP A 98 17.07 -10.87 -8.45
N ALA A 99 16.87 -10.22 -7.30
CA ALA A 99 17.76 -10.36 -6.15
C ALA A 99 17.82 -11.81 -5.62
N LEU A 100 16.69 -12.52 -5.59
CA LEU A 100 16.63 -13.93 -5.20
C LEU A 100 17.34 -14.83 -6.21
N LEU A 101 17.28 -14.51 -7.50
CA LEU A 101 17.96 -15.26 -8.56
C LEU A 101 19.48 -15.10 -8.49
N LEU A 102 19.99 -13.92 -8.11
CA LEU A 102 21.43 -13.70 -7.91
C LEU A 102 21.99 -14.54 -6.75
N ARG A 103 21.19 -14.76 -5.70
CA ARG A 103 21.59 -15.48 -4.48
C ARG A 103 21.40 -16.99 -4.59
N ARG A 104 20.55 -17.47 -5.50
CA ARG A 104 20.21 -18.90 -5.62
C ARG A 104 20.97 -19.55 -6.75
N GLY A 105 21.51 -20.74 -6.47
CA GLY A 105 22.09 -21.61 -7.48
C GLY A 105 21.05 -22.28 -8.38
N ARG A 106 21.43 -23.40 -9.03
CA ARG A 106 20.53 -24.18 -9.88
C ARG A 106 19.57 -25.01 -9.00
N GLY A 107 18.28 -25.05 -9.34
CA GLY A 107 17.29 -25.83 -8.59
C GLY A 107 15.84 -25.47 -8.95
N GLY A 108 14.88 -26.20 -8.35
CA GLY A 108 13.45 -26.02 -8.56
C GLY A 108 12.99 -24.58 -8.29
N THR A 109 13.36 -24.02 -7.13
CA THR A 109 13.00 -22.63 -6.80
C THR A 109 13.56 -21.61 -7.78
N ALA A 110 14.81 -21.78 -8.24
CA ALA A 110 15.39 -20.86 -9.22
C ALA A 110 14.70 -20.95 -10.59
N ARG A 111 14.17 -22.12 -10.97
CA ARG A 111 13.35 -22.28 -12.18
C ARG A 111 12.00 -21.57 -12.02
N CYS A 112 11.31 -21.75 -10.90
CA CYS A 112 10.05 -21.06 -10.61
C CYS A 112 10.26 -19.54 -10.60
N LEU A 113 11.31 -19.05 -9.94
CA LEU A 113 11.64 -17.62 -9.92
C LEU A 113 11.86 -17.05 -11.33
N ARG A 114 12.56 -17.74 -12.23
CA ARG A 114 12.70 -17.28 -13.63
C ARG A 114 11.36 -17.21 -14.36
N SER A 115 10.48 -18.18 -14.14
CA SER A 115 9.14 -18.17 -14.72
C SER A 115 8.34 -16.97 -14.21
N CYS A 116 8.34 -16.75 -12.89
CA CYS A 116 7.72 -15.59 -12.25
C CYS A 116 8.30 -14.29 -12.78
N GLN A 117 9.60 -14.20 -13.01
CA GLN A 117 10.23 -13.00 -13.57
C GLN A 117 9.71 -12.68 -14.97
N GLY A 118 9.48 -13.69 -15.80
CA GLY A 118 8.84 -13.51 -17.10
C GLY A 118 7.42 -12.94 -16.98
N LEU A 119 6.64 -13.46 -16.04
CA LEU A 119 5.27 -13.03 -15.76
C LEU A 119 5.22 -11.57 -15.24
N TYR A 120 5.95 -11.27 -14.17
CA TYR A 120 6.02 -9.92 -13.61
C TYR A 120 6.64 -8.90 -14.57
N GLY A 121 7.69 -9.27 -15.31
CA GLY A 121 8.23 -8.42 -16.36
C GLY A 121 7.20 -8.10 -17.45
N GLY A 122 6.31 -9.05 -17.78
CA GLY A 122 5.19 -8.83 -18.69
C GLY A 122 4.09 -7.92 -18.13
N VAL A 123 3.84 -7.98 -16.81
CA VAL A 123 2.93 -7.07 -16.11
C VAL A 123 3.50 -5.64 -16.12
N VAL A 124 4.74 -5.46 -15.68
CA VAL A 124 5.46 -4.17 -15.65
C VAL A 124 5.48 -3.48 -17.01
N ARG A 125 5.78 -4.22 -18.08
CA ARG A 125 5.80 -3.63 -19.44
C ARG A 125 4.43 -3.15 -19.92
N ARG A 126 3.34 -3.76 -19.47
CA ARG A 126 1.98 -3.41 -19.92
C ARG A 126 1.35 -2.30 -19.09
N GLN A 127 1.74 -2.15 -17.83
CA GLN A 127 1.07 -1.28 -16.88
C GLN A 127 0.89 0.19 -17.30
N PRO A 128 1.81 0.86 -18.02
CA PRO A 128 1.55 2.19 -18.53
C PRO A 128 0.27 2.27 -19.40
N GLY A 129 0.06 1.29 -20.28
CA GLY A 129 -1.14 1.20 -21.11
C GLY A 129 -2.40 0.89 -20.29
N CYS A 130 -2.27 0.05 -19.27
CA CYS A 130 -3.38 -0.35 -18.42
C CYS A 130 -3.85 0.78 -17.52
N ALA A 131 -2.92 1.52 -16.91
CA ALA A 131 -3.23 2.70 -16.13
C ALA A 131 -3.84 3.80 -17.02
N ALA A 132 -3.39 3.95 -18.27
CA ALA A 132 -4.03 4.83 -19.24
C ALA A 132 -5.44 4.36 -19.64
N ALA A 133 -5.69 3.06 -19.72
CA ALA A 133 -7.03 2.51 -19.98
C ALA A 133 -7.99 2.78 -18.81
N VAL A 134 -7.53 2.59 -17.56
CA VAL A 134 -8.30 2.91 -16.34
C VAL A 134 -8.66 4.40 -16.31
N ARG A 135 -7.67 5.29 -16.43
CA ARG A 135 -7.91 6.74 -16.42
C ARG A 135 -8.76 7.23 -17.59
N GLY A 136 -8.60 6.59 -18.76
CA GLY A 136 -9.36 6.89 -19.95
C GLY A 136 -10.75 6.25 -20.02
N ARG A 137 -11.21 5.56 -18.96
CA ARG A 137 -12.51 4.87 -18.90
C ARG A 137 -12.74 3.91 -20.08
N ARG A 138 -11.67 3.25 -20.53
CA ARG A 138 -11.70 2.21 -21.56
C ARG A 138 -11.95 0.86 -20.87
N ASP A 139 -13.15 0.70 -20.29
CA ASP A 139 -13.39 -0.29 -19.23
C ASP A 139 -13.11 -1.74 -19.65
N GLY A 140 -13.43 -2.10 -20.91
CA GLY A 140 -13.10 -3.43 -21.45
C GLY A 140 -11.58 -3.68 -21.55
N GLU A 141 -10.82 -2.69 -22.00
CA GLU A 141 -9.35 -2.78 -22.10
C GLU A 141 -8.70 -2.76 -20.72
N ALA A 142 -9.18 -1.89 -19.83
CA ALA A 142 -8.73 -1.78 -18.45
C ALA A 142 -8.97 -3.08 -17.69
N THR A 143 -10.20 -3.62 -17.73
CA THR A 143 -10.56 -4.90 -17.09
C THR A 143 -9.72 -6.04 -17.64
N SER A 144 -9.60 -6.15 -18.97
CA SER A 144 -8.79 -7.20 -19.59
C SER A 144 -7.32 -7.13 -19.15
N CYS A 145 -6.75 -5.93 -19.05
CA CYS A 145 -5.38 -5.81 -18.57
C CYS A 145 -5.23 -6.15 -17.09
N LEU A 146 -6.09 -5.64 -16.22
CA LEU A 146 -6.03 -5.90 -14.78
C LEU A 146 -6.20 -7.39 -14.48
N GLU A 147 -7.14 -8.06 -15.15
CA GLU A 147 -7.33 -9.51 -15.04
C GLU A 147 -6.10 -10.30 -15.51
N ARG A 148 -5.44 -9.86 -16.59
CA ARG A 148 -4.16 -10.46 -17.02
C ARG A 148 -3.05 -10.29 -16.00
N ALA A 149 -3.03 -9.19 -15.23
CA ALA A 149 -2.08 -9.02 -14.15
C ALA A 149 -2.39 -9.94 -12.96
N ALA A 150 -3.68 -10.06 -12.59
CA ALA A 150 -4.14 -11.00 -11.57
C ALA A 150 -3.76 -12.45 -11.94
N SER A 151 -4.02 -12.87 -13.18
CA SER A 151 -3.64 -14.22 -13.65
C SER A 151 -2.13 -14.44 -13.60
N ALA A 152 -1.32 -13.45 -13.98
CA ALA A 152 0.14 -13.57 -13.93
C ALA A 152 0.65 -13.78 -12.49
N ALA A 153 0.06 -13.12 -11.49
CA ALA A 153 0.42 -13.30 -10.09
C ALA A 153 0.04 -14.71 -9.59
N MET A 154 -1.17 -15.19 -9.92
CA MET A 154 -1.60 -16.55 -9.58
C MET A 154 -0.74 -17.61 -10.29
N GLU A 155 -0.44 -17.45 -11.58
CA GLU A 155 0.40 -18.37 -12.34
C GLU A 155 1.81 -18.47 -11.75
N CYS A 156 2.35 -17.36 -11.24
CA CYS A 156 3.61 -17.38 -10.51
C CYS A 156 3.52 -18.24 -9.25
N GLU A 157 2.51 -18.01 -8.40
CA GLU A 157 2.32 -18.76 -7.15
C GLU A 157 2.08 -20.26 -7.41
N ASP A 158 1.19 -20.58 -8.34
CA ASP A 158 0.91 -21.93 -8.80
C ASP A 158 2.17 -22.65 -9.29
N GLY A 159 3.09 -21.92 -9.95
CA GLY A 159 4.34 -22.46 -10.44
C GLY A 159 5.23 -23.02 -9.32
N PHE A 160 5.22 -22.38 -8.15
CA PHE A 160 5.90 -22.89 -6.95
C PHE A 160 5.16 -24.10 -6.37
N GLY A 161 3.83 -24.03 -6.23
CA GLY A 161 3.00 -25.12 -5.72
C GLY A 161 3.11 -26.41 -6.55
N LYS A 162 2.99 -26.31 -7.87
CA LYS A 162 3.17 -27.44 -8.83
C LYS A 162 4.57 -28.05 -8.75
N SER A 163 5.57 -27.23 -8.41
CA SER A 163 6.96 -27.67 -8.24
C SER A 163 7.27 -28.14 -6.82
N LYS A 164 6.28 -28.17 -5.92
CA LYS A 164 6.41 -28.56 -4.50
C LYS A 164 7.51 -27.79 -3.77
N VAL A 165 7.68 -26.52 -4.10
CA VAL A 165 8.63 -25.61 -3.43
C VAL A 165 7.87 -24.46 -2.80
N ALA A 166 8.31 -24.01 -1.63
CA ALA A 166 7.75 -22.81 -1.03
C ALA A 166 8.05 -21.58 -1.90
N SER A 167 7.03 -20.78 -2.17
CA SER A 167 7.18 -19.50 -2.86
C SER A 167 7.79 -18.47 -1.91
N PRO A 168 8.92 -17.84 -2.27
CA PRO A 168 9.51 -16.75 -1.50
C PRO A 168 8.79 -15.41 -1.72
N VAL A 169 7.74 -15.40 -2.56
CA VAL A 169 6.98 -14.21 -2.98
C VAL A 169 5.46 -14.39 -2.85
N THR A 170 5.00 -15.30 -1.98
CA THR A 170 3.56 -15.60 -1.81
C THR A 170 2.74 -14.35 -1.44
N MET A 171 3.24 -13.54 -0.50
CA MET A 171 2.55 -12.33 -0.07
C MET A 171 2.44 -11.33 -1.22
N GLU A 172 3.53 -11.13 -1.97
CA GLU A 172 3.52 -10.24 -3.11
C GLU A 172 2.57 -10.71 -4.23
N ASN A 173 2.50 -12.02 -4.48
CA ASN A 173 1.57 -12.60 -5.44
C ASN A 173 0.10 -12.40 -5.03
N ASP A 174 -0.20 -12.61 -3.75
CA ASP A 174 -1.55 -12.39 -3.20
C ASP A 174 -1.95 -10.92 -3.28
N ASP A 175 -1.05 -10.01 -2.90
CA ASP A 175 -1.27 -8.57 -3.01
C ASP A 175 -1.49 -8.13 -4.45
N ALA A 176 -0.66 -8.58 -5.40
CA ALA A 176 -0.83 -8.25 -6.82
C ALA A 176 -2.18 -8.76 -7.36
N PHE A 177 -2.57 -9.98 -6.99
CA PHE A 177 -3.89 -10.51 -7.36
C PHE A 177 -5.03 -9.65 -6.79
N LYS A 178 -4.99 -9.37 -5.49
CA LYS A 178 -6.03 -8.61 -4.80
C LYS A 178 -6.11 -7.16 -5.25
N LEU A 179 -4.98 -6.49 -5.48
CA LEU A 179 -4.93 -5.12 -6.02
C LEU A 179 -5.55 -5.05 -7.42
N ALA A 180 -5.25 -6.03 -8.28
CA ALA A 180 -5.86 -6.11 -9.60
C ALA A 180 -7.39 -6.31 -9.51
N LYS A 181 -7.87 -7.21 -8.65
CA LYS A 181 -9.31 -7.45 -8.43
C LYS A 181 -10.01 -6.24 -7.81
N LEU A 182 -9.35 -5.56 -6.88
CA LEU A 182 -9.84 -4.32 -6.29
C LEU A 182 -10.00 -3.24 -7.36
N ALA A 183 -8.99 -3.04 -8.22
CA ALA A 183 -9.06 -2.08 -9.30
C ALA A 183 -10.23 -2.36 -10.27
N VAL A 184 -10.48 -3.63 -10.63
CA VAL A 184 -11.62 -4.04 -11.47
C VAL A 184 -12.96 -3.79 -10.78
N ALA A 185 -13.09 -4.13 -9.50
CA ALA A 185 -14.32 -3.92 -8.75
C ALA A 185 -14.67 -2.43 -8.65
N LEU A 186 -13.68 -1.59 -8.33
CA LEU A 186 -13.82 -0.14 -8.30
C LEU A 186 -14.17 0.44 -9.68
N LEU A 187 -13.52 -0.06 -10.74
CA LEU A 187 -13.82 0.38 -12.11
C LEU A 187 -15.29 0.10 -12.47
N THR A 188 -15.81 -1.05 -12.08
CA THR A 188 -17.20 -1.46 -12.32
C THR A 188 -18.21 -0.55 -11.58
N MET A 189 -17.83 -0.01 -10.43
CA MET A 189 -18.65 0.92 -9.64
C MET A 189 -18.57 2.38 -10.13
N ALA A 190 -17.69 2.69 -11.09
CA ALA A 190 -17.46 4.07 -11.53
C ALA A 190 -18.54 4.59 -12.51
N HIS A 191 -19.64 3.85 -12.71
CA HIS A 191 -20.74 4.13 -13.63
C HIS A 191 -21.98 4.67 -12.92
#